data_AF-A0A8T7DG76-F1
#
_entry.id   AF-A0A8T7DG76-F1
#
_cell.length_a   1.000
_cell.length_b   1.000
_cell.length_c   1.000
_cell.angle_alpha   90.00
_cell.angle_beta   90.00
_cell.angle_gamma   90.00
#
_symmetry.space_group_name_H-M   'P 1'
#
loop_
_entity.id
_entity.type
_entity.pdbx_description
1 polymer ?
#
loop_
_entity_poly.entity_id
_entity_poly.type
_entity_poly.pdbx_seq_one_letter_code
_entity_poly.pdbx_strand_id
1 'polypeptide(L)'
;MAIKKKVSKKKVAQTTPAKKLKSISTKQTKAQIITVIAEDTGLTKKEVASVFTNLGELIQRHMQARGSGEFTIPDTGVKIKRVIKPARKARMGRNPFTGEEVKIAAKPKSKAVKCLALAALKKTIA
;
A
#
# COMPACT_ATOMS: atom_id res chain seq x y z
N MET A 1 -29.48 25.32 45.37
CA MET A 1 -29.30 26.25 44.22
C MET A 1 -27.99 27.00 44.46
N ALA A 2 -26.95 27.06 43.64
CA ALA A 2 -26.62 26.45 42.36
C ALA A 2 -25.07 26.39 42.33
N ILE A 3 -24.50 25.19 42.14
CA ILE A 3 -23.07 24.97 41.98
C ILE A 3 -22.71 25.35 40.54
N LYS A 4 -21.94 26.43 40.36
CA LYS A 4 -21.43 26.88 39.05
C LYS A 4 -20.44 25.86 38.50
N LYS A 5 -20.96 24.96 37.66
CA LYS A 5 -20.21 24.01 36.82
C LYS A 5 -19.37 24.80 35.80
N LYS A 6 -18.08 24.99 36.10
CA LYS A 6 -17.10 25.60 35.20
C LYS A 6 -16.71 24.55 34.16
N VAL A 7 -17.45 24.50 33.06
CA VAL A 7 -17.21 23.61 31.92
C VAL A 7 -15.87 24.01 31.28
N SER A 8 -14.88 23.15 31.44
CA SER A 8 -13.58 23.24 30.79
C SER A 8 -13.77 23.16 29.28
N LYS A 9 -13.26 24.18 28.59
CA LYS A 9 -13.30 24.33 27.14
C LYS A 9 -12.65 23.11 26.48
N LYS A 10 -13.47 22.34 25.77
CA LYS A 10 -13.09 21.26 24.86
C LYS A 10 -12.13 21.85 23.83
N LYS A 11 -10.85 21.47 23.90
CA LYS A 11 -9.79 21.92 22.99
C LYS A 11 -10.11 21.35 21.61
N VAL A 12 -10.49 22.26 20.71
CA VAL A 12 -10.85 22.01 19.32
C VAL A 12 -9.67 21.37 18.59
N ALA A 13 -9.97 20.35 17.80
CA ALA A 13 -9.04 19.62 16.95
C ALA A 13 -8.19 20.60 16.13
N GLN A 14 -6.87 20.51 16.29
CA GLN A 14 -5.91 21.19 15.43
C GLN A 14 -5.98 20.54 14.06
N THR A 15 -6.60 21.24 13.11
CA THR A 15 -6.45 20.99 11.68
C THR A 15 -4.99 21.24 11.32
N THR A 16 -4.23 20.17 11.15
CA THR A 16 -2.84 20.26 10.68
C THR A 16 -2.84 20.84 9.25
N PRO A 17 -2.12 21.94 9.00
CA PRO A 17 -2.05 22.56 7.69
C PRO A 17 -1.39 21.60 6.67
N ALA A 18 -1.94 21.57 5.46
CA ALA A 18 -1.47 20.72 4.36
C ALA A 18 0.04 20.90 4.13
N LYS A 19 0.84 19.89 4.50
CA LYS A 19 2.29 19.87 4.27
C LYS A 19 2.54 19.87 2.75
N LYS A 20 3.28 20.86 2.26
CA LYS A 20 3.78 20.89 0.89
C LYS A 20 4.71 19.69 0.68
N LEU A 21 4.37 18.83 -0.28
CA LEU A 21 5.14 17.63 -0.64
C LEU A 21 6.46 18.06 -1.28
N LYS A 22 7.58 17.91 -0.56
CA LYS A 22 8.93 18.09 -1.10
C LYS A 22 9.42 16.77 -1.70
N SER A 23 10.13 16.83 -2.83
CA SER A 23 10.70 15.64 -3.46
C SER A 23 11.80 15.03 -2.60
N ILE A 24 11.71 13.73 -2.33
CA ILE A 24 12.76 12.97 -1.63
C ILE A 24 13.68 12.36 -2.70
N SER A 25 14.93 12.81 -2.77
CA SER A 25 15.88 12.38 -3.82
C SER A 25 16.56 11.05 -3.54
N THR A 26 16.60 10.60 -2.29
CA THR A 26 17.30 9.38 -1.87
C THR A 26 16.33 8.31 -1.41
N LYS A 27 16.62 7.04 -1.74
CA LYS A 27 15.81 5.90 -1.30
C LYS A 27 15.89 5.78 0.22
N GLN A 28 14.75 5.90 0.89
CA GLN A 28 14.67 5.75 2.34
C GLN A 28 14.61 4.27 2.77
N THR A 29 15.21 3.95 3.91
CA THR A 29 15.08 2.64 4.56
C THR A 29 13.79 2.55 5.38
N LYS A 30 13.37 1.33 5.75
CA LYS A 30 12.17 1.10 6.57
C LYS A 30 12.17 1.93 7.87
N ALA A 31 13.33 2.03 8.52
CA ALA A 31 13.48 2.78 9.77
C ALA A 31 13.36 4.30 9.58
N GLN A 32 13.83 4.82 8.44
CA GLN A 32 13.73 6.24 8.11
C GLN A 32 12.28 6.64 7.84
N ILE A 33 11.51 5.83 7.11
CA ILE A 33 10.08 6.07 6.85
C ILE A 33 9.29 6.14 8.16
N ILE A 34 9.53 5.19 9.07
CA ILE A 34 8.87 5.17 10.39
C ILE A 34 9.23 6.43 11.20
N THR A 35 10.48 6.89 11.10
CA THR A 35 10.95 8.08 11.83
C THR A 35 10.31 9.36 11.30
N VAL A 36 10.26 9.55 9.97
CA VAL A 36 9.60 10.71 9.35
C VAL A 36 8.11 10.76 9.72
N ILE A 37 7.43 9.61 9.68
CA ILE A 37 6.00 9.54 10.03
C ILE A 37 5.78 9.81 11.53
N ALA A 38 6.67 9.31 12.39
CA ALA A 38 6.61 9.59 13.83
C ALA A 38 6.80 11.10 14.12
N GLU A 39 7.76 11.75 13.46
CA GLU A 39 7.99 13.19 13.55
C GLU A 39 6.79 14.00 13.02
N ASP A 40 6.19 13.54 11.92
CA ASP A 40 5.08 14.24 11.28
C ASP A 40 3.76 14.13 12.04
N THR A 41 3.52 13.01 12.71
CA THR A 41 2.27 12.70 13.43
C THR A 41 2.36 12.93 14.93
N GLY A 42 3.58 13.11 15.47
CA GLY A 42 3.82 13.21 16.91
C GLY A 42 3.63 11.88 17.66
N LEU A 43 3.52 10.75 16.96
CA LEU A 43 3.36 9.43 17.55
C LEU A 43 4.72 8.81 17.90
N THR A 44 4.72 7.84 18.82
CA THR A 44 5.94 7.10 19.12
C THR A 44 6.30 6.16 17.97
N LYS A 45 7.62 5.92 17.77
CA LYS A 45 8.11 4.98 16.74
C LYS A 45 7.50 3.58 16.90
N LYS A 46 7.16 3.17 18.13
CA LYS A 46 6.52 1.89 18.44
C LYS A 46 5.08 1.83 17.93
N GLU A 47 4.30 2.89 18.13
CA GLU A 47 2.93 2.98 17.65
C GLU A 47 2.89 3.00 16.12
N VAL A 48 3.77 3.77 15.47
CA VAL A 48 3.87 3.80 14.01
C VAL A 48 4.25 2.42 13.45
N ALA A 49 5.19 1.71 14.08
CA ALA A 49 5.55 0.35 13.69
C ALA A 49 4.38 -0.65 13.87
N SER A 50 3.58 -0.49 14.93
CA SER A 50 2.36 -1.26 15.17
C SER A 50 1.33 -1.03 14.07
N VAL A 51 1.08 0.21 13.68
CA VAL A 51 0.15 0.57 12.59
C VAL A 51 0.54 -0.13 11.29
N PHE A 52 1.82 -0.09 10.91
CA PHE A 52 2.29 -0.76 9.69
C PHE A 52 2.18 -2.29 9.76
N THR A 53 2.40 -2.88 10.93
CA THR A 53 2.22 -4.33 11.14
C THR A 53 0.75 -4.71 10.97
N ASN A 54 -0.16 -4.00 11.65
CA ASN A 54 -1.60 -4.24 11.56
C ASN A 54 -2.15 -4.00 10.13
N LEU A 55 -1.63 -2.99 9.43
CA LEU A 55 -1.95 -2.76 8.02
C LEU A 55 -1.52 -3.96 7.16
N GLY A 56 -0.33 -4.52 7.41
CA GLY A 56 0.15 -5.73 6.75
C GLY A 56 -0.75 -6.94 7.00
N GLU A 57 -1.17 -7.15 8.24
CA GLU A 57 -2.12 -8.22 8.58
C GLU A 57 -3.48 -8.04 7.91
N LEU A 58 -4.01 -6.82 7.88
CA LEU A 58 -5.26 -6.52 7.18
C LEU A 58 -5.15 -6.85 5.69
N ILE A 59 -4.06 -6.43 5.03
CA ILE A 59 -3.80 -6.77 3.63
C ILE A 59 -3.78 -8.29 3.46
N GLN A 60 -3.10 -9.03 4.33
CA GLN A 60 -3.06 -10.49 4.27
C GLN A 60 -4.45 -11.11 4.41
N ARG A 61 -5.27 -10.65 5.37
CA ARG A 61 -6.66 -11.11 5.57
C ARG A 61 -7.52 -10.89 4.31
N HIS A 62 -7.42 -9.72 3.69
CA HIS A 62 -8.10 -9.45 2.41
C HIS A 62 -7.55 -10.29 1.24
N MET A 63 -6.27 -10.69 1.31
CA MET A 63 -5.58 -11.50 0.29
C MET A 63 -5.66 -13.02 0.52
N GLN A 64 -6.35 -13.50 1.57
CA GLN A 64 -6.63 -14.92 1.76
C GLN A 64 -7.65 -15.46 0.75
N ALA A 65 -7.70 -16.79 0.59
CA ALA A 65 -8.55 -17.45 -0.42
C ALA A 65 -10.03 -17.03 -0.37
N ARG A 66 -10.56 -16.77 0.83
CA ARG A 66 -11.94 -16.33 1.10
C ARG A 66 -12.10 -14.81 1.26
N GLY A 67 -10.99 -14.05 1.24
CA GLY A 67 -11.01 -12.60 1.36
C GLY A 67 -11.45 -11.92 0.07
N SER A 68 -11.70 -10.61 0.14
CA SER A 68 -12.19 -9.77 -0.96
C SER A 68 -11.29 -9.81 -2.21
N GLY A 69 -10.01 -10.19 -2.08
CA GLY A 69 -9.07 -10.25 -3.20
C GLY A 69 -8.68 -8.88 -3.74
N GLU A 70 -9.21 -7.81 -3.18
CA GLU A 70 -8.87 -6.42 -3.47
C GLU A 70 -8.73 -5.66 -2.15
N PHE A 71 -7.71 -4.79 -2.08
CA PHE A 71 -7.44 -3.92 -0.94
C PHE A 71 -6.94 -2.56 -1.45
N THR A 72 -7.55 -1.48 -0.98
CA THR A 72 -7.11 -0.12 -1.30
C THR A 72 -6.49 0.47 -0.05
N ILE A 73 -5.23 0.91 -0.14
CA ILE A 73 -4.60 1.66 0.96
C ILE A 73 -5.19 3.07 0.93
N PRO A 74 -5.85 3.53 2.01
CA PRO A 74 -6.39 4.88 2.09
C PRO A 74 -5.29 5.93 1.86
N ASP A 75 -5.64 7.01 1.16
CA ASP A 75 -4.83 8.21 0.93
C ASP A 75 -3.48 8.04 0.21
N THR A 76 -2.97 6.81 0.09
CA THR A 76 -1.70 6.49 -0.57
C THR A 76 -1.89 6.27 -2.08
N GLY A 77 -3.13 6.09 -2.54
CA GLY A 77 -3.42 5.90 -3.96
C GLY A 77 -2.93 4.56 -4.53
N VAL A 78 -2.70 3.55 -3.68
CA VAL A 78 -2.28 2.20 -4.09
C VAL A 78 -3.41 1.20 -3.88
N LYS A 79 -3.78 0.48 -4.95
CA LYS A 79 -4.74 -0.62 -4.92
C LYS A 79 -4.03 -1.95 -5.16
N ILE A 80 -4.14 -2.87 -4.22
CA ILE A 80 -3.62 -4.24 -4.31
C ILE A 80 -4.75 -5.15 -4.76
N LYS A 81 -4.54 -5.90 -5.85
CA LYS A 81 -5.53 -6.82 -6.42
C LYS A 81 -4.93 -8.20 -6.66
N ARG A 82 -5.68 -9.24 -6.31
CA ARG A 82 -5.45 -10.60 -6.75
C ARG A 82 -5.98 -10.77 -8.17
N VAL A 83 -5.08 -11.05 -9.10
CA VAL A 83 -5.40 -11.35 -10.49
C VAL A 83 -5.25 -12.85 -10.71
N ILE A 84 -6.29 -13.45 -11.24
CA ILE A 84 -6.26 -14.85 -11.67
C ILE A 84 -5.70 -14.87 -13.09
N LYS A 85 -4.52 -15.46 -13.27
CA LYS A 85 -3.94 -15.70 -14.59
C LYS A 85 -4.55 -16.99 -15.16
N PRO A 86 -5.14 -16.96 -16.37
CA PRO A 86 -5.72 -18.13 -16.99
C PRO A 86 -4.64 -19.17 -17.34
N ALA A 87 -5.06 -20.42 -17.50
CA ALA A 87 -4.17 -21.48 -17.95
C ALA A 87 -3.70 -21.20 -19.39
N ARG A 88 -2.41 -21.43 -19.66
CA ARG A 88 -1.80 -21.28 -20.98
C ARG A 88 -1.37 -22.65 -21.49
N LYS A 89 -1.84 -23.04 -22.67
CA LYS A 89 -1.42 -24.28 -23.35
C LYS A 89 0.06 -24.23 -23.74
N ALA A 90 0.65 -25.40 -23.92
CA ALA A 90 2.00 -25.52 -24.45
C ALA A 90 2.06 -24.91 -25.86
N ARG A 91 3.13 -24.19 -26.17
CA ARG A 91 3.34 -23.56 -27.47
C ARG A 91 4.82 -23.53 -27.82
N MET A 92 5.13 -23.54 -29.12
CA MET A 92 6.49 -23.30 -29.58
C MET A 92 6.81 -21.80 -29.46
N GLY A 93 7.99 -21.48 -28.97
CA GLY A 93 8.52 -20.12 -28.90
C GLY A 93 9.94 -20.09 -29.44
N ARG A 94 10.38 -18.93 -29.92
CA ARG A 94 11.75 -18.70 -30.39
C ARG A 94 12.59 -18.21 -29.21
N ASN A 95 13.77 -18.75 -28.98
CA ASN A 95 14.69 -18.19 -27.99
C ASN A 95 15.26 -16.87 -28.54
N PRO A 96 15.07 -15.72 -27.89
CA PRO A 96 15.53 -14.43 -28.41
C PRO A 96 17.07 -14.33 -28.56
N PHE A 97 17.85 -15.20 -27.90
CA PHE A 97 19.31 -15.17 -27.97
C PHE A 97 19.91 -16.14 -29.00
N THR A 98 19.44 -17.38 -29.06
CA THR A 98 20.00 -18.42 -29.94
C THR A 98 19.18 -18.66 -31.19
N GLY A 99 18.03 -18.00 -31.30
CA GLY A 99 17.06 -18.30 -32.31
C GLY A 99 16.29 -19.58 -31.94
N GLU A 100 16.89 -20.76 -31.89
CA GLU A 100 16.24 -22.07 -31.73
C GLU A 100 14.79 -22.15 -31.20
N GLU A 101 13.96 -22.99 -31.83
CA GLU A 101 12.60 -23.23 -31.39
C GLU A 101 12.57 -24.03 -30.08
N VAL A 102 12.09 -23.40 -29.02
CA VAL A 102 11.95 -24.00 -27.69
C VAL A 102 10.47 -24.25 -27.39
N LYS A 103 10.17 -25.46 -26.94
CA LYS A 103 8.83 -25.83 -26.47
C LYS A 103 8.55 -25.17 -25.11
N ILE A 104 7.67 -24.18 -25.08
CA ILE A 104 7.21 -23.55 -23.84
C ILE A 104 6.14 -24.44 -23.23
N ALA A 105 6.44 -25.01 -22.06
CA ALA A 105 5.52 -25.86 -21.32
C ALA A 105 4.20 -25.15 -20.96
N ALA A 106 3.13 -25.94 -20.81
CA ALA A 106 1.84 -25.44 -20.36
C ALA A 106 1.97 -24.86 -18.94
N LYS A 107 1.32 -23.72 -18.69
CA LYS A 107 1.26 -23.11 -17.36
C LYS A 107 -0.16 -23.20 -16.81
N PRO A 108 -0.38 -23.82 -15.64
CA PRO A 108 -1.70 -23.93 -15.05
C PRO A 108 -2.22 -22.56 -14.56
N LYS A 109 -3.51 -22.52 -14.21
CA LYS A 109 -4.16 -21.33 -13.63
C LYS A 109 -3.41 -20.93 -12.35
N SER A 110 -2.89 -19.71 -12.33
CA SER A 110 -2.12 -19.19 -11.19
C SER A 110 -2.74 -17.91 -10.64
N LYS A 111 -2.58 -17.68 -9.34
CA LYS A 111 -2.99 -16.42 -8.69
C LYS A 111 -1.75 -15.53 -8.62
N ALA A 112 -1.88 -14.28 -9.04
CA ALA A 112 -0.83 -13.27 -8.93
C ALA A 112 -1.37 -12.05 -8.18
N VAL A 113 -0.50 -11.34 -7.47
CA VAL A 113 -0.83 -10.07 -6.84
C VAL A 113 -0.31 -8.95 -7.74
N LYS A 114 -1.16 -7.95 -8.03
CA LYS A 114 -0.77 -6.73 -8.73
C LYS A 114 -1.05 -5.52 -7.85
N CYS A 115 -0.08 -4.61 -7.76
CA CYS A 115 -0.28 -3.28 -7.19
C CYS A 115 -0.56 -2.30 -8.34
N LEU A 116 -1.69 -1.60 -8.26
CA LEU A 116 -2.13 -0.60 -9.22
C LEU A 116 -2.03 0.77 -8.57
N ALA A 117 -1.40 1.71 -9.27
CA ALA A 117 -1.45 3.13 -8.91
C ALA A 117 -2.79 3.72 -9.36
N LEU A 118 -3.51 4.34 -8.42
CA LEU A 118 -4.73 5.08 -8.67
C LEU A 118 -4.42 6.47 -9.24
N ALA A 119 -5.46 7.19 -9.66
CA ALA A 119 -5.34 8.51 -10.28
C ALA A 119 -4.56 9.52 -9.41
N ALA A 120 -4.70 9.44 -8.08
CA ALA A 120 -4.01 10.35 -7.16
C ALA A 120 -2.49 10.33 -7.34
N LEU A 121 -1.87 9.15 -7.42
CA LEU A 121 -0.41 9.02 -7.63
C LEU A 121 0.00 9.32 -9.07
N LYS A 122 -0.82 8.95 -10.05
CA LYS A 122 -0.51 9.19 -11.47
C LYS A 122 -0.42 10.68 -11.79
N LYS A 123 -1.27 11.51 -11.18
CA LYS A 123 -1.25 12.97 -11.31
C LYS A 123 -0.04 13.65 -10.67
N THR A 124 0.67 12.98 -9.76
CA THR A 124 1.86 13.56 -9.12
C THR A 124 3.11 13.45 -10.02
N ILE A 125 3.09 12.55 -11.00
CA ILE A 125 4.23 12.30 -11.90
C ILE A 125 4.02 12.95 -13.28
N ALA A 126 2.77 13.02 -13.74
CA ALA A 126 2.37 13.68 -14.99
C ALA A 126 2.29 15.20 -14.81
#